data_AF-D8Q229-F1
#
_entry.id   AF-D8Q229-F1
#
_cell.length_a   1.000
_cell.length_b   1.000
_cell.length_c   1.000
_cell.angle_alpha   90.00
_cell.angle_beta   90.00
_cell.angle_gamma   90.00
#
_symmetry.space_group_name_H-M   'P 1'
#
loop_
_entity.id
_entity.type
_entity.pdbx_description
1 polymer ?
#
loop_
_entity_poly.entity_id
_entity_poly.type
_entity_poly.pdbx_seq_one_letter_code
_entity_poly.pdbx_strand_id
1 'polypeptide(L)'
;MATAVLLSPLTPPSYHQIKSPTLRIPEDPAVSIPVGILACQRDPLLRSLDTVVVSAHEKQTPPPPAGKKAKKAVLAPELPTGPILGVLLHDTVIFPEGGGQPTDTGSIRVGDKDWEVVQCKRDGGHAIHYVRVPEGTSVDDALATFAPGTPVKVSFDWERRYDHMTLHTSQHLLSALLETRLQLPTLSWSLTSYPQPCYVEVPRSMTQEEIASIQNEANRLVFEGRQVHVEVQEMESKMEGDGSRAFGRGLPSDYTGGVHRVIVIDGVDRNPCCGTHLPSLHNLQLFLLPHTDALSRSTTRLYFLAGPRLIAHLAAAHAQLTAAASTLTCGLPEVPARVALVVEDRKRADKRVTDVEGELASHIANELLGELAQLPDGALMKKHLHRTDDTPGALAFLTSIAAAFERDERSKGRPYLIVLSSTPSAQTSSSVSVVSVFGSHEKQVQGVGAVLKAKMGVKGGGRGPKWTGKFTGVWKAGREDAVVEEALAGV
;
A
#
# COMPACT_ATOMS: atom_id res chain seq x y z
N MET A 1 -32.35 -26.42 -10.05
CA MET A 1 -31.06 -25.69 -10.03
C MET A 1 -30.06 -26.52 -10.81
N ALA A 2 -29.62 -26.04 -11.97
CA ALA A 2 -28.53 -26.68 -12.69
C ALA A 2 -27.24 -26.30 -11.97
N THR A 3 -26.71 -27.21 -11.16
CA THR A 3 -25.37 -27.09 -10.61
C THR A 3 -24.42 -27.24 -11.78
N ALA A 4 -24.00 -26.11 -12.37
CA ALA A 4 -22.91 -26.12 -13.33
C ALA A 4 -21.69 -26.65 -12.58
N VAL A 5 -21.34 -27.91 -12.81
CA VAL A 5 -20.03 -28.44 -12.45
C VAL A 5 -19.05 -27.64 -13.28
N LEU A 6 -18.47 -26.60 -12.69
CA LEU A 6 -17.35 -25.89 -13.29
C LEU A 6 -16.20 -26.89 -13.33
N LEU A 7 -16.05 -27.56 -14.47
CA LEU A 7 -14.86 -28.37 -14.74
C LEU A 7 -13.64 -27.48 -14.51
N SER A 8 -12.60 -28.06 -13.89
CA SER A 8 -11.33 -27.36 -13.79
C SER A 8 -10.88 -26.94 -15.20
N PRO A 9 -10.43 -25.69 -15.40
CA PRO A 9 -9.99 -25.25 -16.70
C PRO A 9 -8.89 -26.20 -17.19
N LEU A 10 -9.02 -26.68 -18.42
CA LEU A 10 -8.04 -27.51 -19.09
C LEU A 10 -7.29 -26.64 -20.10
N THR A 11 -5.99 -26.90 -20.25
CA THR A 11 -5.22 -26.26 -21.31
C THR A 11 -5.68 -26.82 -22.65
N PRO A 12 -6.13 -25.98 -23.60
CA PRO A 12 -6.56 -26.47 -24.90
C PRO A 12 -5.35 -27.03 -25.68
N PRO A 13 -5.53 -28.07 -26.51
CA PRO A 13 -4.44 -28.64 -27.32
C PRO A 13 -3.75 -27.61 -28.24
N SER A 14 -4.45 -26.54 -28.60
CA SER A 14 -3.93 -25.44 -29.42
C SER A 14 -3.08 -24.42 -28.65
N TYR A 15 -2.95 -24.56 -27.32
CA TYR A 15 -2.20 -23.61 -26.50
C TYR A 15 -0.72 -23.57 -26.85
N HIS A 16 -0.06 -24.72 -26.99
CA HIS A 16 1.37 -24.78 -27.28
C HIS A 16 1.62 -25.14 -28.74
N GLN A 17 2.16 -24.18 -29.51
CA GLN A 17 2.36 -24.32 -30.95
C GLN A 17 3.84 -24.24 -31.30
N ILE A 18 4.39 -25.37 -31.74
CA ILE A 18 5.73 -25.41 -32.32
C ILE A 18 5.62 -24.92 -33.78
N LYS A 19 6.21 -23.75 -34.07
CA LYS A 19 6.22 -23.14 -35.42
C LYS A 19 7.46 -23.51 -36.23
N SER A 20 8.47 -24.11 -35.59
CA SER A 20 9.68 -24.59 -36.26
C SER A 20 9.50 -26.05 -36.74
N PRO A 21 9.88 -26.38 -37.98
CA PRO A 21 9.82 -27.75 -38.49
C PRO A 21 10.87 -28.68 -37.84
N THR A 22 11.92 -28.12 -37.24
CA THR A 22 13.08 -28.85 -36.70
C THR A 22 13.09 -28.91 -35.17
N LEU A 23 12.42 -27.97 -34.49
CA LEU A 23 12.31 -28.01 -33.03
C LEU A 23 11.52 -29.24 -32.57
N ARG A 24 12.11 -30.03 -31.68
CA ARG A 24 11.49 -31.18 -31.02
C ARG A 24 11.65 -31.07 -29.52
N ILE A 25 10.68 -31.58 -28.79
CA ILE A 25 10.78 -31.73 -27.35
C ILE A 25 11.70 -32.95 -27.10
N PRO A 26 12.80 -32.81 -26.34
CA PRO A 26 13.65 -33.95 -26.02
C PRO A 26 12.84 -35.09 -25.37
N GLU A 27 13.00 -36.31 -25.89
CA GLU A 27 12.36 -37.52 -25.35
C GLU A 27 13.30 -38.34 -24.47
N ASP A 28 14.62 -38.11 -24.57
CA ASP A 28 15.62 -38.80 -23.76
C ASP A 28 15.51 -38.33 -22.29
N PRO A 29 15.13 -39.22 -21.34
CA PRO A 29 15.01 -38.86 -19.93
C PRO A 29 16.34 -38.44 -19.28
N ALA A 30 17.49 -38.73 -19.90
CA ALA A 30 18.79 -38.27 -19.43
C ALA A 30 19.10 -36.81 -19.83
N VAL A 31 18.30 -36.20 -20.71
CA VAL A 31 18.50 -34.84 -21.21
C VAL A 31 17.39 -33.94 -20.70
N SER A 32 17.72 -32.88 -19.96
CA SER A 32 16.71 -31.92 -19.50
C SER A 32 16.12 -31.11 -20.65
N ILE A 33 14.81 -30.93 -20.65
CA ILE A 33 14.08 -30.06 -21.56
C ILE A 33 14.42 -28.59 -21.28
N PRO A 34 14.72 -27.79 -22.31
CA PRO A 34 15.15 -26.42 -22.10
C PRO A 34 14.00 -25.51 -21.67
N VAL A 35 14.34 -24.50 -20.86
CA VAL A 35 13.45 -23.38 -20.52
C VAL A 35 12.96 -22.72 -21.79
N GLY A 36 11.65 -22.53 -21.88
CA GLY A 36 10.91 -22.05 -23.05
C GLY A 36 9.97 -23.12 -23.60
N ILE A 37 10.24 -24.41 -23.36
CA ILE A 37 9.35 -25.53 -23.72
C ILE A 37 9.16 -26.53 -22.57
N LEU A 38 9.34 -26.12 -21.31
CA LEU A 38 9.06 -26.96 -20.13
C LEU A 38 7.57 -27.31 -20.04
N ALA A 39 7.20 -28.40 -19.36
CA ALA A 39 5.81 -28.76 -19.12
C ALA A 39 4.99 -27.59 -18.55
N CYS A 40 5.51 -26.81 -17.60
CA CYS A 40 4.83 -25.62 -17.07
C CYS A 40 4.55 -24.51 -18.10
N GLN A 41 5.29 -24.49 -19.21
CA GLN A 41 5.16 -23.53 -20.31
C GLN A 41 4.37 -24.08 -21.49
N ARG A 42 4.26 -25.41 -21.63
CA ARG A 42 3.45 -26.11 -22.63
C ARG A 42 2.01 -26.35 -22.15
N ASP A 43 1.85 -26.67 -20.87
CA ASP A 43 0.58 -26.86 -20.18
C ASP A 43 0.60 -26.10 -18.84
N PRO A 44 0.18 -24.83 -18.82
CA PRO A 44 0.23 -23.99 -17.62
C PRO A 44 -0.72 -24.46 -16.50
N LEU A 45 -1.70 -25.31 -16.81
CA LEU A 45 -2.70 -25.81 -15.86
C LEU A 45 -2.38 -27.23 -15.35
N LEU A 46 -1.36 -27.89 -15.91
CA LEU A 46 -0.86 -29.19 -15.44
C LEU A 46 -0.25 -29.06 -14.04
N ARG A 47 -0.93 -29.60 -13.02
CA ARG A 47 -0.57 -29.41 -11.60
C ARG A 47 0.55 -30.32 -11.08
N SER A 48 0.73 -31.46 -11.72
CA SER A 48 1.78 -32.41 -11.34
C SER A 48 2.29 -33.17 -12.55
N LEU A 49 3.55 -33.61 -12.49
CA LEU A 49 4.20 -34.35 -13.56
C LEU A 49 5.08 -35.46 -12.99
N ASP A 50 4.93 -36.67 -13.53
CA ASP A 50 5.88 -37.75 -13.33
C ASP A 50 7.05 -37.54 -14.31
N THR A 51 8.27 -37.52 -13.79
CA THR A 51 9.51 -37.16 -14.52
C THR A 51 10.69 -37.92 -13.91
N VAL A 52 11.90 -37.68 -14.40
CA VAL A 52 13.12 -38.29 -13.85
C VAL A 52 14.15 -37.25 -13.44
N VAL A 53 15.01 -37.64 -12.51
CA VAL A 53 16.20 -36.86 -12.14
C VAL A 53 17.27 -37.02 -13.21
N VAL A 54 17.79 -35.91 -13.72
CA VAL A 54 18.95 -35.88 -14.62
C VAL A 54 20.24 -35.78 -13.82
N SER A 55 20.28 -34.88 -12.84
CA SER A 55 21.42 -34.74 -11.92
C SER A 55 21.02 -34.03 -10.63
N ALA A 56 21.80 -34.26 -9.58
CA ALA A 56 21.69 -33.55 -8.31
C ALA A 56 23.08 -33.23 -7.76
N HIS A 57 23.23 -32.06 -7.14
CA HIS A 57 24.48 -31.65 -6.51
C HIS A 57 24.19 -30.77 -5.29
N GLU A 58 25.10 -30.77 -4.32
CA GLU A 58 25.00 -29.85 -3.19
C GLU A 58 25.15 -28.41 -3.67
N LYS A 59 24.26 -27.53 -3.22
CA LYS A 59 24.34 -26.08 -3.41
C LYS A 59 24.44 -25.42 -2.04
N GLN A 60 25.53 -24.71 -1.80
CA GLN A 60 25.62 -23.82 -0.65
C GLN A 60 24.76 -22.57 -0.90
N THR A 61 24.07 -22.12 0.14
CA THR A 61 23.36 -20.83 0.12
C THR A 61 24.40 -19.73 -0.15
N PRO A 62 24.29 -18.95 -1.25
CA PRO A 62 25.26 -17.90 -1.51
C PRO A 62 25.21 -16.88 -0.36
N PRO A 63 26.36 -16.37 0.12
CA PRO A 63 26.37 -15.33 1.15
C PRO A 63 25.60 -14.11 0.63
N PRO A 64 24.90 -13.37 1.52
CA PRO A 64 24.19 -12.17 1.11
C PRO A 64 25.17 -11.21 0.41
N PRO A 65 24.77 -10.58 -0.72
CA PRO A 65 25.69 -9.78 -1.51
C PRO A 65 26.26 -8.63 -0.68
N ALA A 66 27.57 -8.63 -0.46
CA ALA A 66 28.26 -7.54 0.20
C ALA A 66 28.23 -6.29 -0.71
N GLY A 67 27.50 -5.25 -0.29
CA GLY A 67 27.77 -3.88 -0.73
C GLY A 67 27.14 -3.38 -2.05
N LYS A 68 26.18 -4.06 -2.66
CA LYS A 68 25.32 -3.45 -3.71
C LYS A 68 23.85 -3.65 -3.36
N LYS A 69 23.08 -2.55 -3.34
CA LYS A 69 21.60 -2.61 -3.34
C LYS A 69 21.16 -3.25 -4.67
N ALA A 70 21.24 -4.57 -4.75
CA ALA A 70 20.47 -5.31 -5.74
C ALA A 70 19.00 -4.92 -5.50
N LYS A 71 18.27 -4.53 -6.55
CA LYS A 71 16.82 -4.42 -6.47
C LYS A 71 16.32 -5.81 -6.06
N LYS A 72 16.03 -6.00 -4.76
CA LYS A 72 15.49 -7.26 -4.23
C LYS A 72 14.24 -7.53 -5.07
N ALA A 73 14.23 -8.60 -5.86
CA ALA A 73 13.00 -9.07 -6.47
C ALA A 73 12.06 -9.33 -5.31
N VAL A 74 11.01 -8.52 -5.18
CA VAL A 74 10.23 -8.35 -3.94
C VAL A 74 9.59 -9.66 -3.46
N LEU A 75 9.56 -10.70 -4.30
CA LEU A 75 8.82 -11.95 -4.10
C LEU A 75 9.61 -13.25 -4.30
N ALA A 76 10.94 -13.19 -4.46
CA ALA A 76 11.73 -14.41 -4.39
C ALA A 76 11.75 -14.91 -2.93
N PRO A 77 11.38 -16.17 -2.65
CA PRO A 77 11.51 -16.75 -1.31
C PRO A 77 12.95 -16.64 -0.81
N GLU A 78 13.13 -16.37 0.48
CA GLU A 78 14.47 -16.37 1.07
C GLU A 78 14.99 -17.81 1.12
N LEU A 79 16.21 -18.01 0.62
CA LEU A 79 16.86 -19.32 0.67
C LEU A 79 17.14 -19.68 2.15
N PRO A 80 16.88 -20.92 2.56
CA PRO A 80 17.13 -21.34 3.91
C PRO A 80 18.61 -21.36 4.28
N THR A 81 18.87 -21.30 5.59
CA THR A 81 20.21 -21.36 6.19
C THR A 81 20.78 -22.78 6.32
N GLY A 82 19.99 -23.81 6.01
CA GLY A 82 20.40 -25.22 6.00
C GLY A 82 20.92 -25.70 4.64
N PRO A 83 21.36 -26.96 4.53
CA PRO A 83 21.83 -27.54 3.27
C PRO A 83 20.72 -27.59 2.21
N ILE A 84 21.08 -27.28 0.96
CA ILE A 84 20.18 -27.25 -0.20
C ILE A 84 20.81 -28.09 -1.31
N LEU A 85 19.97 -28.82 -2.05
CA LEU A 85 20.38 -29.50 -3.27
C LEU A 85 19.94 -28.69 -4.50
N GLY A 86 20.80 -28.63 -5.51
CA GLY A 86 20.41 -28.26 -6.88
C GLY A 86 20.03 -29.51 -7.66
N VAL A 87 18.74 -29.70 -7.93
CA VAL A 87 18.21 -30.86 -8.65
C VAL A 87 17.76 -30.45 -10.05
N LEU A 88 18.34 -31.09 -11.07
CA LEU A 88 17.94 -30.97 -12.46
C LEU A 88 17.05 -32.15 -12.84
N LEU A 89 15.88 -31.86 -13.39
CA LEU A 89 14.91 -32.86 -13.84
C LEU A 89 14.86 -32.88 -15.38
N HIS A 90 14.38 -33.99 -15.94
CA HIS A 90 14.12 -34.10 -17.37
C HIS A 90 13.10 -33.04 -17.81
N ASP A 91 12.00 -32.93 -17.08
CA ASP A 91 10.95 -31.94 -17.29
C ASP A 91 10.33 -31.53 -15.95
N THR A 92 9.66 -30.38 -15.89
CA THR A 92 9.10 -29.86 -14.64
C THR A 92 7.84 -29.00 -14.84
N VAL A 93 6.92 -29.11 -13.88
CA VAL A 93 5.77 -28.22 -13.73
C VAL A 93 6.08 -27.00 -12.84
N ILE A 94 7.25 -26.94 -12.20
CA ILE A 94 7.70 -25.78 -11.41
C ILE A 94 8.34 -24.76 -12.36
N PHE A 95 7.85 -23.53 -12.35
CA PHE A 95 8.38 -22.46 -13.19
C PHE A 95 9.61 -21.83 -12.52
N PRO A 96 10.78 -21.75 -13.19
CA PRO A 96 11.98 -21.19 -12.62
C PRO A 96 11.84 -19.71 -12.33
N GLU A 97 11.86 -18.85 -13.35
CA GLU A 97 11.59 -17.41 -13.28
C GLU A 97 11.71 -16.87 -14.71
N GLY A 98 11.10 -15.70 -14.99
CA GLY A 98 11.26 -15.07 -16.30
C GLY A 98 10.16 -14.06 -16.62
N GLY A 99 10.50 -13.08 -17.46
CA GLY A 99 9.55 -12.05 -17.91
C GLY A 99 9.04 -11.13 -16.78
N GLY A 100 9.69 -11.11 -15.62
CA GLY A 100 9.21 -10.39 -14.42
C GLY A 100 8.31 -11.25 -13.50
N GLN A 101 7.95 -12.46 -13.90
CA GLN A 101 7.24 -13.42 -13.06
C GLN A 101 8.21 -14.11 -12.08
N PRO A 102 7.92 -14.10 -10.76
CA PRO A 102 8.71 -14.81 -9.77
C PRO A 102 8.64 -16.33 -9.92
N THR A 103 9.61 -16.99 -9.28
CA THR A 103 9.65 -18.45 -9.17
C THR A 103 8.43 -19.04 -8.48
N ASP A 104 8.12 -20.25 -8.90
CA ASP A 104 7.22 -21.14 -8.20
C ASP A 104 7.91 -21.83 -7.02
N THR A 105 7.07 -22.25 -6.08
CA THR A 105 7.43 -23.12 -4.95
C THR A 105 6.63 -24.41 -5.05
N GLY A 106 7.13 -25.49 -4.47
CA GLY A 106 6.49 -26.79 -4.65
C GLY A 106 7.16 -27.93 -3.92
N SER A 107 6.97 -29.13 -4.45
CA SER A 107 7.57 -30.34 -3.94
C SER A 107 7.98 -31.32 -5.04
N ILE A 108 8.98 -32.12 -4.73
CA ILE A 108 9.36 -33.30 -5.51
C ILE A 108 9.19 -34.52 -4.62
N ARG A 109 8.32 -35.44 -5.04
CA ARG A 109 8.07 -36.71 -4.37
C ARG A 109 8.98 -37.80 -4.93
N VAL A 110 9.68 -38.49 -4.05
CA VAL A 110 10.51 -39.66 -4.37
C VAL A 110 10.03 -40.84 -3.51
N GLY A 111 9.42 -41.84 -4.14
CA GLY A 111 8.68 -42.88 -3.42
C GLY A 111 7.57 -42.26 -2.56
N ASP A 112 7.62 -42.49 -1.25
CA ASP A 112 6.65 -41.96 -0.28
C ASP A 112 7.11 -40.67 0.43
N LYS A 113 8.28 -40.12 0.05
CA LYS A 113 8.86 -38.92 0.68
C LYS A 113 8.68 -37.69 -0.20
N ASP A 114 8.14 -36.63 0.39
CA ASP A 114 8.04 -35.31 -0.24
C ASP A 114 9.22 -34.42 0.16
N TRP A 115 9.85 -33.79 -0.83
CA TRP A 115 10.95 -32.86 -0.66
C TRP A 115 10.53 -31.45 -1.09
N GLU A 116 10.72 -30.47 -0.22
CA GLU A 116 10.31 -29.08 -0.47
C GLU A 116 11.23 -28.40 -1.50
N VAL A 117 10.63 -27.84 -2.55
CA VAL A 117 11.30 -26.94 -3.51
C VAL A 117 11.05 -25.51 -3.08
N VAL A 118 12.07 -24.87 -2.51
CA VAL A 118 11.98 -23.50 -1.98
C VAL A 118 12.12 -22.45 -3.07
N GLN A 119 12.78 -22.80 -4.17
CA GLN A 119 13.03 -21.93 -5.31
C GLN A 119 13.39 -22.77 -6.52
N CYS A 120 13.04 -22.31 -7.71
CA CYS A 120 13.60 -22.80 -8.96
C CYS A 120 14.27 -21.63 -9.69
N LYS A 121 15.47 -21.82 -10.25
CA LYS A 121 16.13 -20.78 -11.06
C LYS A 121 16.52 -21.31 -12.40
N ARG A 122 16.62 -20.39 -13.36
CA ARG A 122 17.22 -20.69 -14.65
C ARG A 122 18.75 -20.65 -14.52
N ASP A 123 19.40 -21.69 -15.02
CA ASP A 123 20.85 -21.74 -15.22
C ASP A 123 21.10 -22.10 -16.69
N GLY A 124 21.51 -21.11 -17.49
CA GLY A 124 21.53 -21.23 -18.96
C GLY A 124 20.14 -21.53 -19.54
N GLY A 125 20.03 -22.70 -20.18
CA GLY A 125 18.77 -23.25 -20.70
C GLY A 125 18.03 -24.18 -19.73
N HIS A 126 18.48 -24.35 -18.49
CA HIS A 126 17.98 -25.39 -17.59
C HIS A 126 17.21 -24.83 -16.39
N ALA A 127 16.24 -25.59 -15.89
CA ALA A 127 15.53 -25.28 -14.64
C ALA A 127 16.14 -26.06 -13.47
N ILE A 128 16.81 -25.34 -12.56
CA ILE A 128 17.46 -25.90 -11.38
C ILE A 128 16.54 -25.72 -10.16
N HIS A 129 16.15 -26.83 -9.55
CA HIS A 129 15.29 -26.85 -8.37
C HIS A 129 16.16 -26.81 -7.12
N TYR A 130 15.97 -25.80 -6.28
CA TYR A 130 16.61 -25.68 -4.98
C TYR A 130 15.74 -26.42 -3.97
N VAL A 131 16.18 -27.63 -3.61
CA VAL A 131 15.46 -28.56 -2.75
C VAL A 131 16.04 -28.49 -1.34
N ARG A 132 15.18 -28.25 -0.35
CA ARG A 132 15.59 -28.25 1.05
C ARG A 132 15.91 -29.68 1.50
N VAL A 133 17.06 -29.86 2.15
CA VAL A 133 17.36 -31.12 2.85
C VAL A 133 16.64 -31.12 4.21
N PRO A 134 15.77 -32.09 4.51
CA PRO A 134 15.08 -32.17 5.79
C PRO A 134 16.05 -32.35 6.97
N GLU A 135 15.68 -31.80 8.13
CA GLU A 135 16.44 -32.02 9.37
C GLU A 135 16.61 -33.52 9.65
N GLY A 136 17.83 -33.91 10.05
CA GLY A 136 18.17 -35.31 10.32
C GLY A 136 18.51 -36.15 9.08
N THR A 137 18.44 -35.59 7.86
CA THR A 137 18.93 -36.26 6.64
C THR A 137 20.33 -35.75 6.29
N SER A 138 21.29 -36.64 6.05
CA SER A 138 22.62 -36.22 5.58
C SER A 138 22.54 -35.75 4.11
N VAL A 139 23.46 -34.87 3.70
CA VAL A 139 23.53 -34.42 2.29
C VAL A 139 23.78 -35.60 1.36
N ASP A 140 24.61 -36.56 1.77
CA ASP A 140 24.91 -37.76 0.97
C ASP A 140 23.67 -38.65 0.77
N ASP A 141 22.86 -38.86 1.82
CA ASP A 141 21.61 -39.61 1.71
C ASP A 141 20.59 -38.89 0.82
N ALA A 142 20.58 -37.55 0.88
CA ALA A 142 19.73 -36.73 0.02
C ALA A 142 20.18 -36.81 -1.44
N LEU A 143 21.48 -36.73 -1.72
CA LEU A 143 22.02 -36.92 -3.08
C LEU A 143 21.76 -38.32 -3.61
N ALA A 144 21.89 -39.35 -2.77
CA ALA A 144 21.55 -40.73 -3.14
C ALA A 144 20.05 -40.88 -3.48
N THR A 145 19.18 -40.15 -2.78
CA THR A 145 17.74 -40.11 -3.08
C THR A 145 17.45 -39.49 -4.45
N PHE A 146 18.27 -38.54 -4.91
CA PHE A 146 18.16 -37.89 -6.22
C PHE A 146 19.24 -38.37 -7.20
N ALA A 147 19.56 -39.67 -7.19
CA ALA A 147 20.49 -40.24 -8.17
C ALA A 147 19.93 -40.10 -9.61
N PRO A 148 20.79 -39.89 -10.64
CA PRO A 148 20.35 -39.85 -12.04
C PRO A 148 19.49 -41.07 -12.43
N GLY A 149 18.39 -40.82 -13.14
CA GLY A 149 17.41 -41.82 -13.54
C GLY A 149 16.34 -42.13 -12.49
N THR A 150 16.40 -41.56 -11.29
CA THR A 150 15.38 -41.77 -10.26
C THR A 150 14.03 -41.20 -10.72
N PRO A 151 12.93 -41.99 -10.70
CA PRO A 151 11.60 -41.51 -11.02
C PRO A 151 11.05 -40.66 -9.88
N VAL A 152 10.49 -39.50 -10.21
CA VAL A 152 9.97 -38.55 -9.24
C VAL A 152 8.66 -37.94 -9.73
N LYS A 153 7.82 -37.50 -8.79
CA LYS A 153 6.61 -36.73 -9.10
C LYS A 153 6.75 -35.31 -8.60
N VAL A 154 6.59 -34.33 -9.49
CA VAL A 154 6.75 -32.90 -9.18
C VAL A 154 5.38 -32.25 -9.07
N SER A 155 5.21 -31.35 -8.10
CA SER A 155 4.03 -30.49 -7.94
C SER A 155 4.41 -29.09 -7.43
N PHE A 156 3.50 -28.13 -7.55
CA PHE A 156 3.72 -26.74 -7.12
C PHE A 156 2.52 -26.19 -6.33
N ASP A 157 2.73 -25.05 -5.68
CA ASP A 157 1.67 -24.26 -5.04
C ASP A 157 0.71 -23.68 -6.10
N TRP A 158 -0.45 -24.31 -6.23
CA TRP A 158 -1.45 -23.95 -7.22
C TRP A 158 -1.99 -22.53 -7.06
N GLU A 159 -2.24 -22.09 -5.82
CA GLU A 159 -2.84 -20.77 -5.57
C GLU A 159 -1.87 -19.66 -6.00
N ARG A 160 -0.60 -19.83 -5.64
CA ARG A 160 0.49 -18.93 -6.06
C ARG A 160 0.64 -18.90 -7.58
N ARG A 161 0.73 -20.06 -8.24
CA ARG A 161 0.91 -20.12 -9.70
C ARG A 161 -0.30 -19.53 -10.44
N TYR A 162 -1.52 -19.83 -9.99
CA TYR A 162 -2.73 -19.30 -10.62
C TYR A 162 -2.80 -17.77 -10.51
N ASP A 163 -2.47 -17.21 -9.34
CA ASP A 163 -2.33 -15.77 -9.16
C ASP A 163 -1.28 -15.16 -10.10
N HIS A 164 -0.10 -15.77 -10.18
CA HIS A 164 0.97 -15.31 -11.06
C HIS A 164 0.56 -15.32 -12.54
N MET A 165 -0.01 -16.41 -13.03
CA MET A 165 -0.50 -16.51 -14.42
C MET A 165 -1.59 -15.49 -14.70
N THR A 166 -2.52 -15.30 -13.76
CA THR A 166 -3.59 -14.32 -13.87
C THR A 166 -3.03 -12.92 -14.10
N LEU A 167 -2.09 -12.49 -13.26
CA LEU A 167 -1.55 -11.15 -13.35
C LEU A 167 -0.56 -10.96 -14.50
N HIS A 168 0.16 -12.01 -14.89
CA HIS A 168 1.05 -11.94 -16.05
C HIS A 168 0.25 -11.81 -17.35
N THR A 169 -0.80 -12.62 -17.54
CA THR A 169 -1.73 -12.45 -18.67
C THR A 169 -2.44 -11.09 -18.62
N SER A 170 -2.84 -10.63 -17.43
CA SER A 170 -3.44 -9.30 -17.23
C SER A 170 -2.51 -8.16 -17.64
N GLN A 171 -1.22 -8.28 -17.32
CA GLN A 171 -0.22 -7.28 -17.69
C GLN A 171 -0.04 -7.22 -19.20
N HIS A 172 0.04 -8.37 -19.89
CA HIS A 172 0.12 -8.39 -21.35
C HIS A 172 -1.08 -7.72 -22.00
N LEU A 173 -2.30 -8.05 -21.55
CA LEU A 173 -3.53 -7.38 -22.00
C LEU A 173 -3.45 -5.87 -21.79
N LEU A 174 -3.09 -5.42 -20.58
CA LEU A 174 -3.00 -4.00 -20.25
C LEU A 174 -1.98 -3.28 -21.13
N SER A 175 -0.76 -3.82 -21.24
CA SER A 175 0.29 -3.23 -22.05
C SER A 175 -0.10 -3.15 -23.52
N ALA A 176 -0.72 -4.20 -24.08
CA ALA A 176 -1.25 -4.19 -25.44
C ALA A 176 -2.25 -3.05 -25.66
N LEU A 177 -3.20 -2.88 -24.76
CA LEU A 177 -4.21 -1.83 -24.85
C LEU A 177 -3.60 -0.43 -24.71
N LEU A 178 -2.70 -0.23 -23.76
CA LEU A 178 -2.02 1.06 -23.56
C LEU A 178 -1.26 1.50 -24.82
N GLU A 179 -0.54 0.58 -25.44
CA GLU A 179 0.24 0.91 -26.64
C GLU A 179 -0.66 1.08 -27.88
N THR A 180 -1.61 0.17 -28.12
CA THR A 180 -2.43 0.21 -29.34
C THR A 180 -3.47 1.33 -29.31
N ARG A 181 -4.03 1.66 -28.14
CA ARG A 181 -5.09 2.67 -28.00
C ARG A 181 -4.55 4.06 -27.70
N LEU A 182 -3.46 4.17 -26.92
CA LEU A 182 -2.94 5.44 -26.41
C LEU A 182 -1.50 5.73 -26.82
N GLN A 183 -0.86 4.85 -27.62
CA GLN A 183 0.55 4.93 -27.99
C GLN A 183 1.46 5.08 -26.76
N LEU A 184 1.07 4.42 -25.66
CA LEU A 184 1.70 4.54 -24.37
C LEU A 184 2.49 3.27 -24.06
N PRO A 185 3.84 3.28 -24.23
CA PRO A 185 4.64 2.09 -23.99
C PRO A 185 4.72 1.78 -22.49
N THR A 186 4.78 0.48 -22.17
CA THR A 186 5.09 0.01 -20.81
C THR A 186 6.59 0.06 -20.59
N LEU A 187 7.04 0.82 -19.59
CA LEU A 187 8.45 1.01 -19.25
C LEU A 187 8.98 -0.12 -18.37
N SER A 188 8.15 -0.57 -17.44
CA SER A 188 8.42 -1.69 -16.54
C SER A 188 7.11 -2.23 -15.99
N TRP A 189 7.14 -3.41 -15.40
CA TRP A 189 6.02 -3.93 -14.61
C TRP A 189 6.53 -4.64 -13.38
N SER A 190 5.65 -4.81 -12.38
CA SER A 190 5.98 -5.51 -11.15
C SER A 190 4.81 -6.33 -10.66
N LEU A 191 5.10 -7.60 -10.37
CA LEU A 191 4.22 -8.46 -9.59
C LEU A 191 4.46 -8.16 -8.11
N THR A 192 3.43 -7.69 -7.41
CA THR A 192 3.50 -7.29 -5.99
C THR A 192 3.05 -8.43 -5.08
N SER A 193 3.26 -8.31 -3.77
CA SER A 193 2.82 -9.33 -2.81
C SER A 193 1.31 -9.51 -2.85
N TYR A 194 0.86 -10.76 -2.82
CA TYR A 194 -0.57 -11.06 -2.68
C TYR A 194 -1.10 -10.48 -1.35
N PRO A 195 -2.32 -9.89 -1.30
CA PRO A 195 -3.27 -9.66 -2.41
C PRO A 195 -3.17 -8.25 -3.02
N GLN A 196 -2.05 -7.54 -2.87
CA GLN A 196 -1.92 -6.14 -3.31
C GLN A 196 -2.04 -5.99 -4.84
N PRO A 197 -2.45 -4.81 -5.34
CA PRO A 197 -2.45 -4.53 -6.78
C PRO A 197 -1.05 -4.62 -7.40
N CYS A 198 -0.96 -5.16 -8.61
CA CYS A 198 0.26 -5.09 -9.43
C CYS A 198 0.29 -3.78 -10.19
N TYR A 199 1.41 -3.42 -10.81
CA TYR A 199 1.48 -2.19 -11.60
C TYR A 199 2.34 -2.32 -12.85
N VAL A 200 2.04 -1.45 -13.82
CA VAL A 200 2.91 -1.09 -14.94
C VAL A 200 3.36 0.35 -14.78
N GLU A 201 4.59 0.66 -15.21
CA GLU A 201 5.09 2.04 -15.28
C GLU A 201 4.92 2.57 -16.70
N VAL A 202 4.33 3.75 -16.82
CA VAL A 202 4.04 4.45 -18.09
C VAL A 202 4.69 5.85 -18.11
N PRO A 203 5.04 6.40 -19.28
CA PRO A 203 5.85 7.62 -19.40
C PRO A 203 5.11 8.94 -19.08
N ARG A 204 3.84 8.88 -18.64
CA ARG A 204 3.06 10.05 -18.20
C ARG A 204 1.88 9.63 -17.34
N SER A 205 1.28 10.60 -16.64
CA SER A 205 -0.03 10.42 -16.03
C SER A 205 -1.11 10.23 -17.09
N MET A 206 -2.16 9.49 -16.73
CA MET A 206 -3.33 9.25 -17.57
C MET A 206 -4.53 10.02 -17.02
N THR A 207 -5.42 10.46 -17.90
CA THR A 207 -6.69 11.07 -17.48
C THR A 207 -7.66 10.00 -16.99
N GLN A 208 -8.69 10.41 -16.25
CA GLN A 208 -9.70 9.48 -15.74
C GLN A 208 -10.47 8.81 -16.89
N GLU A 209 -10.67 9.53 -18.01
CA GLU A 209 -11.33 9.03 -19.21
C GLU A 209 -10.48 7.99 -19.93
N GLU A 210 -9.17 8.20 -20.03
CA GLU A 210 -8.24 7.21 -20.59
C GLU A 210 -8.24 5.92 -19.76
N ILE A 211 -8.16 6.05 -18.44
CA ILE A 211 -8.18 4.91 -17.50
C ILE A 211 -9.51 4.15 -17.65
N ALA A 212 -10.65 4.86 -17.64
CA ALA A 212 -11.95 4.24 -17.82
C ALA A 212 -12.10 3.55 -19.17
N SER A 213 -11.62 4.16 -20.26
CA SER A 213 -11.65 3.58 -21.60
C SER A 213 -10.84 2.29 -21.68
N ILE A 214 -9.62 2.28 -21.15
CA ILE A 214 -8.76 1.08 -21.13
C ILE A 214 -9.38 -0.02 -20.27
N GLN A 215 -9.91 0.32 -19.10
CA GLN A 215 -10.57 -0.66 -18.22
C GLN A 215 -11.79 -1.29 -18.89
N ASN A 216 -12.63 -0.49 -19.55
CA ASN A 216 -13.82 -0.99 -20.23
C ASN A 216 -13.45 -1.92 -21.38
N GLU A 217 -12.44 -1.56 -22.18
CA GLU A 217 -11.94 -2.38 -23.27
C GLU A 217 -11.31 -3.69 -22.77
N ALA A 218 -10.52 -3.63 -21.69
CA ALA A 218 -9.96 -4.82 -21.05
C ALA A 218 -11.07 -5.78 -20.59
N ASN A 219 -12.10 -5.26 -19.90
CA ASN A 219 -13.24 -6.07 -19.46
C ASN A 219 -14.04 -6.64 -20.64
N ARG A 220 -14.19 -5.90 -21.75
CA ARG A 220 -14.83 -6.41 -22.97
C ARG A 220 -14.06 -7.61 -23.53
N LEU A 221 -12.74 -7.51 -23.66
CA LEU A 221 -11.89 -8.60 -24.17
C LEU A 221 -11.84 -9.81 -23.22
N VAL A 222 -11.87 -9.56 -21.91
CA VAL A 222 -12.00 -10.61 -20.88
C VAL A 222 -13.34 -11.33 -21.02
N PHE A 223 -14.43 -10.59 -21.18
CA PHE A 223 -15.77 -11.15 -21.38
C PHE A 223 -15.87 -11.97 -22.67
N GLU A 224 -15.28 -11.50 -23.77
CA GLU A 224 -15.18 -12.24 -25.04
C GLU A 224 -14.36 -13.53 -24.92
N GLY A 225 -13.50 -13.64 -23.91
CA GLY A 225 -12.71 -14.83 -23.67
C GLY A 225 -11.68 -15.11 -24.77
N ARG A 226 -11.01 -14.05 -25.28
CA ARG A 226 -9.96 -14.19 -26.30
C ARG A 226 -8.97 -15.27 -25.89
N GLN A 227 -8.63 -16.14 -26.84
CA GLN A 227 -7.71 -17.23 -26.59
C GLN A 227 -6.30 -16.68 -26.41
N VAL A 228 -5.55 -17.38 -25.58
CA VAL A 228 -4.14 -17.10 -25.33
C VAL A 228 -3.38 -18.38 -25.63
N HIS A 229 -2.41 -18.29 -26.52
CA HIS A 229 -1.54 -19.41 -26.90
C HIS A 229 -0.10 -18.95 -26.99
N VAL A 230 0.79 -19.93 -27.11
CA VAL A 230 2.24 -19.74 -27.13
C VAL A 230 2.79 -20.33 -28.41
N GLU A 231 3.61 -19.53 -29.10
CA GLU A 231 4.32 -19.93 -30.30
C GLU A 231 5.79 -20.09 -29.95
N VAL A 232 6.38 -21.23 -30.29
CA VAL A 232 7.79 -21.51 -30.05
C VAL A 232 8.51 -21.85 -31.36
N GLN A 233 9.72 -21.32 -31.49
CA GLN A 233 10.61 -21.54 -32.64
C GLN A 233 12.07 -21.57 -32.18
N GLU A 234 12.97 -22.02 -33.04
CA GLU A 234 14.40 -22.02 -32.75
C GLU A 234 14.94 -20.59 -32.60
N MET A 235 16.00 -20.46 -31.81
CA MET A 235 16.69 -19.20 -31.65
C MET A 235 17.66 -19.00 -32.82
N GLU A 236 17.24 -18.29 -33.87
CA GLU A 236 18.15 -17.89 -34.95
C GLU A 236 19.11 -16.78 -34.46
N SER A 237 20.35 -16.80 -34.95
CA SER A 237 21.40 -15.86 -34.53
C SER A 237 21.15 -14.40 -34.96
N LYS A 238 20.21 -14.15 -35.90
CA LYS A 238 19.71 -12.83 -36.28
C LYS A 238 18.31 -12.94 -36.89
N MET A 239 17.28 -12.54 -36.14
CA MET A 239 15.96 -12.24 -36.73
C MET A 239 15.76 -10.72 -36.81
N GLU A 240 15.59 -10.22 -38.03
CA GLU A 240 15.02 -8.92 -38.31
C GLU A 240 13.51 -9.01 -38.09
N GLY A 241 13.01 -8.41 -37.01
CA GLY A 241 11.60 -8.48 -36.63
C GLY A 241 10.74 -7.46 -37.38
N ASP A 242 9.73 -7.96 -38.08
CA ASP A 242 8.55 -7.23 -38.55
C ASP A 242 7.78 -6.62 -37.35
N GLY A 243 7.83 -5.30 -37.24
CA GLY A 243 6.63 -4.51 -36.98
C GLY A 243 5.86 -4.65 -35.67
N SER A 244 6.42 -5.12 -34.54
CA SER A 244 5.82 -4.92 -33.20
C SER A 244 6.84 -5.15 -32.07
N ARG A 245 6.77 -4.32 -31.00
CA ARG A 245 7.66 -4.22 -29.82
C ARG A 245 9.09 -4.78 -29.97
N ALA A 246 10.00 -3.90 -30.38
CA ALA A 246 11.46 -3.95 -30.20
C ALA A 246 12.05 -5.34 -29.85
N PHE A 247 12.40 -6.07 -30.91
CA PHE A 247 13.01 -7.40 -30.98
C PHE A 247 14.43 -7.52 -30.34
N GLY A 248 14.74 -6.81 -29.25
CA GLY A 248 16.13 -6.71 -28.77
C GLY A 248 16.40 -6.34 -27.31
N ARG A 249 15.41 -6.29 -26.41
CA ARG A 249 15.67 -5.93 -24.98
C ARG A 249 15.34 -7.01 -23.94
N GLY A 250 14.86 -8.19 -24.34
CA GLY A 250 14.22 -9.14 -23.41
C GLY A 250 14.98 -10.41 -23.03
N LEU A 251 15.96 -10.85 -23.84
CA LEU A 251 16.66 -12.11 -23.60
C LEU A 251 17.94 -11.84 -22.79
N PRO A 252 18.11 -12.46 -21.60
CA PRO A 252 19.35 -12.39 -20.86
C PRO A 252 20.53 -12.88 -21.69
N SER A 253 21.70 -12.27 -21.54
CA SER A 253 22.91 -12.62 -22.31
C SER A 253 23.42 -14.05 -22.06
N ASP A 254 22.92 -14.71 -21.01
CA ASP A 254 23.23 -16.09 -20.63
C ASP A 254 22.19 -17.12 -21.13
N TYR A 255 21.17 -16.69 -21.89
CA TYR A 255 20.16 -17.61 -22.43
C TYR A 255 20.70 -18.33 -23.67
N THR A 256 21.44 -19.42 -23.44
CA THR A 256 22.01 -20.30 -24.46
C THR A 256 21.24 -21.62 -24.55
N GLY A 257 20.99 -22.11 -25.77
CA GLY A 257 20.29 -23.38 -26.00
C GLY A 257 18.77 -23.36 -25.75
N GLY A 258 18.17 -22.18 -25.58
CA GLY A 258 16.73 -21.99 -25.41
C GLY A 258 15.95 -21.84 -26.71
N VAL A 259 14.64 -21.59 -26.59
CA VAL A 259 13.75 -21.34 -27.73
C VAL A 259 13.27 -19.89 -27.74
N HIS A 260 12.95 -19.38 -28.92
CA HIS A 260 12.20 -18.12 -29.02
C HIS A 260 10.72 -18.41 -28.76
N ARG A 261 10.20 -17.85 -27.66
CA ARG A 261 8.81 -18.04 -27.21
C ARG A 261 8.03 -16.73 -27.24
N VAL A 262 6.91 -16.76 -27.94
CA VAL A 262 5.98 -15.64 -28.10
C VAL A 262 4.64 -16.00 -27.50
N ILE A 263 4.10 -15.11 -26.68
CA ILE A 263 2.74 -15.16 -26.18
C ILE A 263 1.84 -14.40 -27.14
N VAL A 264 0.75 -15.02 -27.53
CA VAL A 264 -0.26 -14.43 -28.41
C VAL A 264 -1.57 -14.35 -27.65
N ILE A 265 -2.18 -13.16 -27.63
CA ILE A 265 -3.56 -12.95 -27.24
C ILE A 265 -4.30 -12.64 -28.53
N ASP A 266 -5.22 -13.52 -28.93
CA ASP A 266 -5.84 -13.48 -30.26
C ASP A 266 -6.45 -12.12 -30.59
N GLY A 267 -5.91 -11.47 -31.64
CA GLY A 267 -6.35 -10.17 -32.12
C GLY A 267 -6.03 -8.98 -31.20
N VAL A 268 -5.17 -9.17 -30.20
CA VAL A 268 -4.84 -8.16 -29.17
C VAL A 268 -3.34 -7.96 -29.03
N ASP A 269 -2.58 -9.02 -28.78
CA ASP A 269 -1.16 -8.93 -28.43
C ASP A 269 -0.35 -10.07 -29.04
N ARG A 270 0.91 -9.80 -29.38
CA ARG A 270 1.89 -10.80 -29.79
C ARG A 270 3.27 -10.37 -29.31
N ASN A 271 3.76 -10.96 -28.22
CA ASN A 271 5.01 -10.51 -27.57
C ASN A 271 5.92 -11.65 -27.10
N PRO A 272 7.25 -11.48 -27.22
CA PRO A 272 8.20 -12.39 -26.59
C PRO A 272 8.02 -12.40 -25.08
N CYS A 273 7.75 -13.58 -24.50
CA CYS A 273 7.69 -13.75 -23.05
C CYS A 273 7.94 -15.21 -22.67
N CYS A 274 8.69 -15.41 -21.59
CA CYS A 274 9.02 -16.73 -21.06
C CYS A 274 8.12 -17.18 -19.90
N GLY A 275 7.23 -16.30 -19.41
CA GLY A 275 6.36 -16.58 -18.27
C GLY A 275 5.21 -17.54 -18.55
N THR A 276 4.49 -17.93 -17.51
CA THR A 276 3.31 -18.79 -17.62
C THR A 276 2.05 -17.93 -17.77
N HIS A 277 1.15 -18.32 -18.68
CA HIS A 277 -0.04 -17.54 -19.00
C HIS A 277 -1.28 -18.43 -19.01
N LEU A 278 -2.41 -17.89 -18.56
CA LEU A 278 -3.71 -18.55 -18.68
C LEU A 278 -4.09 -18.73 -20.17
N PRO A 279 -4.81 -19.81 -20.54
CA PRO A 279 -5.13 -20.11 -21.94
C PRO A 279 -6.27 -19.26 -22.53
N SER A 280 -6.96 -18.47 -21.71
CA SER A 280 -7.99 -17.54 -22.17
C SER A 280 -8.05 -16.33 -21.25
N LEU A 281 -8.38 -15.17 -21.83
CA LEU A 281 -8.69 -13.98 -21.04
C LEU A 281 -9.91 -14.17 -20.13
N HIS A 282 -10.81 -15.12 -20.44
CA HIS A 282 -11.97 -15.42 -19.59
C HIS A 282 -11.55 -15.82 -18.17
N ASN A 283 -10.37 -16.44 -18.02
CA ASN A 283 -9.84 -16.85 -16.73
C ASN A 283 -9.48 -15.66 -15.82
N LEU A 284 -9.33 -14.44 -16.37
CA LEU A 284 -9.13 -13.21 -15.60
C LEU A 284 -10.40 -12.76 -14.88
N GLN A 285 -11.58 -13.17 -15.36
CA GLN A 285 -12.92 -12.85 -14.87
C GLN A 285 -13.28 -11.35 -14.96
N LEU A 286 -12.61 -10.51 -14.19
CA LEU A 286 -12.80 -9.07 -14.13
C LEU A 286 -11.44 -8.37 -14.11
N PHE A 287 -11.43 -7.13 -14.58
CA PHE A 287 -10.24 -6.28 -14.65
C PHE A 287 -10.53 -4.90 -14.04
N LEU A 288 -9.69 -4.45 -13.11
CA LEU A 288 -9.84 -3.15 -12.44
C LEU A 288 -8.52 -2.37 -12.42
N LEU A 289 -8.60 -1.07 -12.69
CA LEU A 289 -7.51 -0.10 -12.53
C LEU A 289 -7.80 0.79 -11.31
N PRO A 290 -7.42 0.37 -10.08
CA PRO A 290 -7.90 1.02 -8.86
C PRO A 290 -7.36 2.43 -8.61
N HIS A 291 -6.09 2.70 -8.95
CA HIS A 291 -5.45 3.99 -8.71
C HIS A 291 -4.16 4.14 -9.54
N THR A 292 -3.60 5.35 -9.51
CA THR A 292 -2.29 5.66 -10.09
C THR A 292 -1.40 6.39 -9.08
N ASP A 293 -0.09 6.15 -9.15
CA ASP A 293 0.92 6.88 -8.36
C ASP A 293 1.91 7.58 -9.30
N ALA A 294 2.01 8.90 -9.23
CA ALA A 294 3.03 9.64 -9.97
C ALA A 294 4.39 9.52 -9.26
N LEU A 295 5.35 8.83 -9.88
CA LEU A 295 6.72 8.73 -9.35
C LEU A 295 7.57 9.95 -9.72
N SER A 296 7.34 10.49 -10.91
CA SER A 296 8.03 11.67 -11.44
C SER A 296 7.16 12.34 -12.50
N ARG A 297 7.61 13.49 -13.03
CA ARG A 297 6.93 14.16 -14.17
C ARG A 297 6.86 13.29 -15.43
N SER A 298 7.70 12.26 -15.54
CA SER A 298 7.83 11.40 -16.73
C SER A 298 7.50 9.94 -16.44
N THR A 299 7.00 9.59 -15.25
CA THR A 299 6.73 8.20 -14.89
C THR A 299 5.58 8.10 -13.90
N THR A 300 4.55 7.36 -14.27
CA THR A 300 3.40 7.05 -13.42
C THR A 300 3.24 5.53 -13.32
N ARG A 301 2.94 5.03 -12.11
CA ARG A 301 2.49 3.66 -11.90
C ARG A 301 0.99 3.60 -12.12
N LEU A 302 0.58 2.74 -13.03
CA LEU A 302 -0.81 2.36 -13.21
C LEU A 302 -1.01 1.00 -12.54
N TYR A 303 -1.77 0.97 -11.44
CA TYR A 303 -2.05 -0.27 -10.75
C TYR A 303 -3.21 -1.01 -11.40
N PHE A 304 -3.17 -2.34 -11.35
CA PHE A 304 -4.22 -3.21 -11.88
C PHE A 304 -4.46 -4.43 -10.97
N LEU A 305 -5.69 -4.92 -11.03
CA LEU A 305 -6.18 -6.11 -10.32
C LEU A 305 -7.00 -6.96 -11.30
N ALA A 306 -6.86 -8.28 -11.18
CA ALA A 306 -7.68 -9.26 -11.88
C ALA A 306 -7.81 -10.54 -11.06
N GLY A 307 -8.78 -11.38 -11.43
CA GLY A 307 -9.01 -12.70 -10.83
C GLY A 307 -9.03 -12.70 -9.29
N PRO A 308 -8.30 -13.61 -8.62
CA PRO A 308 -8.37 -13.76 -7.16
C PRO A 308 -8.06 -12.49 -6.37
N ARG A 309 -7.10 -11.67 -6.79
CA ARG A 309 -6.76 -10.41 -6.09
C ARG A 309 -7.88 -9.39 -6.19
N LEU A 310 -8.56 -9.33 -7.34
CA LEU A 310 -9.69 -8.43 -7.50
C LEU A 310 -10.88 -8.87 -6.63
N ILE A 311 -11.14 -10.17 -6.52
CA ILE A 311 -12.18 -10.69 -5.61
C ILE A 311 -11.86 -10.27 -4.17
N ALA A 312 -10.62 -10.47 -3.71
CA ALA A 312 -10.18 -10.06 -2.38
C ALA A 312 -10.34 -8.55 -2.16
N HIS A 313 -9.99 -7.74 -3.15
CA HIS A 313 -10.15 -6.28 -3.11
C HIS A 313 -11.62 -5.86 -3.01
N LEU A 314 -12.51 -6.43 -3.82
CA LEU A 314 -13.94 -6.13 -3.80
C LEU A 314 -14.60 -6.55 -2.49
N ALA A 315 -14.22 -7.72 -1.93
CA ALA A 315 -14.71 -8.17 -0.63
C ALA A 315 -14.31 -7.20 0.50
N ALA A 316 -13.04 -6.77 0.51
CA ALA A 316 -12.55 -5.79 1.49
C ALA A 316 -13.25 -4.43 1.34
N ALA A 317 -13.39 -3.92 0.11
CA ALA A 317 -14.07 -2.66 -0.17
C ALA A 317 -15.56 -2.71 0.24
N HIS A 318 -16.24 -3.83 -0.04
CA HIS A 318 -17.63 -4.03 0.37
C HIS A 318 -17.79 -4.06 1.90
N ALA A 319 -16.90 -4.75 2.61
CA ALA A 319 -16.90 -4.78 4.07
C ALA A 319 -16.68 -3.39 4.67
N GLN A 320 -15.74 -2.62 4.13
CA GLN A 320 -15.46 -1.24 4.56
C GLN A 320 -16.67 -0.31 4.32
N LEU A 321 -17.28 -0.39 3.13
CA LEU A 321 -18.45 0.42 2.80
C LEU A 321 -19.66 0.05 3.68
N THR A 322 -19.83 -1.24 4.00
CA THR A 322 -20.88 -1.73 4.90
C THR A 322 -20.68 -1.21 6.32
N ALA A 323 -19.45 -1.23 6.83
CA ALA A 323 -19.13 -0.68 8.15
C ALA A 323 -19.39 0.85 8.21
N ALA A 324 -19.04 1.59 7.16
CA ALA A 324 -19.34 3.01 7.05
C ALA A 324 -20.86 3.27 7.01
N ALA A 325 -21.60 2.50 6.20
CA ALA A 325 -23.05 2.58 6.11
C ALA A 325 -23.73 2.31 7.46
N SER A 326 -23.27 1.29 8.20
CA SER A 326 -23.75 0.99 9.55
C SER A 326 -23.48 2.13 10.53
N THR A 327 -22.28 2.73 10.48
CA THR A 327 -21.90 3.86 11.35
C THR A 327 -22.80 5.08 11.08
N LEU A 328 -23.12 5.32 9.82
CA LEU A 328 -23.94 6.45 9.38
C LEU A 328 -25.44 6.17 9.40
N THR A 329 -25.84 4.92 9.68
CA THR A 329 -27.22 4.43 9.66
C THR A 329 -27.93 4.80 8.35
N CYS A 330 -27.35 4.41 7.21
CA CYS A 330 -27.87 4.70 5.87
C CYS A 330 -27.64 3.51 4.91
N GLY A 331 -28.25 3.56 3.72
CA GLY A 331 -27.96 2.59 2.66
C GLY A 331 -26.56 2.78 2.05
N LEU A 332 -25.96 1.73 1.49
CA LEU A 332 -24.61 1.83 0.87
C LEU A 332 -24.50 2.96 -0.19
N PRO A 333 -25.48 3.17 -1.10
CA PRO A 333 -25.42 4.26 -2.07
C PRO A 333 -25.50 5.66 -1.45
N GLU A 334 -26.03 5.78 -0.23
CA GLU A 334 -26.25 7.05 0.46
C GLU A 334 -25.02 7.48 1.28
N VAL A 335 -24.07 6.56 1.53
CA VAL A 335 -22.87 6.82 2.33
C VAL A 335 -22.17 8.12 1.93
N PRO A 336 -21.88 8.41 0.65
CA PRO A 336 -21.18 9.65 0.29
C PRO A 336 -21.98 10.91 0.65
N ALA A 337 -23.29 10.91 0.39
CA ALA A 337 -24.16 12.04 0.72
C ALA A 337 -24.26 12.22 2.24
N ARG A 338 -24.34 11.12 2.99
CA ARG A 338 -24.42 11.15 4.46
C ARG A 338 -23.13 11.63 5.10
N VAL A 339 -21.96 11.26 4.55
CA VAL A 339 -20.67 11.82 4.97
C VAL A 339 -20.63 13.34 4.74
N ALA A 340 -21.07 13.82 3.58
CA ALA A 340 -21.10 15.25 3.29
C ALA A 340 -22.01 16.01 4.28
N LEU A 341 -23.17 15.44 4.61
CA LEU A 341 -24.08 16.01 5.62
C LEU A 341 -23.42 16.08 7.01
N VAL A 342 -22.76 15.02 7.47
CA VAL A 342 -22.04 15.01 8.76
C VAL A 342 -20.95 16.08 8.81
N VAL A 343 -20.21 16.29 7.71
CA VAL A 343 -19.19 17.34 7.63
C VAL A 343 -19.83 18.73 7.74
N GLU A 344 -20.95 18.97 7.05
CA GLU A 344 -21.66 20.25 7.10
C GLU A 344 -22.34 20.49 8.47
N ASP A 345 -22.92 19.46 9.08
CA ASP A 345 -23.47 19.52 10.43
C ASP A 345 -22.39 19.85 11.47
N ARG A 346 -21.21 19.24 11.34
CA ARG A 346 -20.07 19.58 12.19
C ARG A 346 -19.68 21.05 12.05
N LYS A 347 -19.55 21.57 10.82
CA LYS A 347 -19.25 23.00 10.59
C LYS A 347 -20.31 23.92 11.20
N ARG A 348 -21.60 23.56 11.08
CA ARG A 348 -22.71 24.31 11.70
C ARG A 348 -22.63 24.28 13.22
N ALA A 349 -22.33 23.13 13.80
CA ALA A 349 -22.15 22.98 15.25
C ALA A 349 -20.96 23.81 15.75
N ASP A 350 -19.81 23.72 15.08
CA ASP A 350 -18.60 24.49 15.43
C ASP A 350 -18.87 26.02 15.35
N LYS A 351 -19.60 26.47 14.32
CA LYS A 351 -20.04 27.86 14.23
C LYS A 351 -20.96 28.25 15.38
N ARG A 352 -21.97 27.42 15.68
CA ARG A 352 -22.89 27.69 16.79
C ARG A 352 -22.18 27.73 18.14
N VAL A 353 -21.19 26.87 18.37
CA VAL A 353 -20.31 26.93 19.56
C VAL A 353 -19.62 28.29 19.62
N THR A 354 -19.06 28.77 18.51
CA THR A 354 -18.37 30.08 18.45
C THR A 354 -19.32 31.25 18.73
N ASP A 355 -20.55 31.21 18.18
CA ASP A 355 -21.56 32.25 18.40
C ASP A 355 -22.00 32.29 19.88
N VAL A 356 -22.30 31.12 20.48
CA VAL A 356 -22.67 31.00 21.91
C VAL A 356 -21.51 31.39 22.83
N GLU A 357 -20.28 31.03 22.48
CA GLU A 357 -19.07 31.49 23.17
C GLU A 357 -18.93 33.02 23.12
N GLY A 358 -19.29 33.65 22.00
CA GLY A 358 -19.33 35.12 21.88
C GLY A 358 -20.37 35.77 22.79
N GLU A 359 -21.57 35.19 22.86
CA GLU A 359 -22.65 35.64 23.77
C GLU A 359 -22.24 35.48 25.23
N LEU A 360 -21.70 34.32 25.62
CA LEU A 360 -21.21 34.05 26.97
C LEU A 360 -20.06 34.98 27.35
N ALA A 361 -19.11 35.22 26.44
CA ALA A 361 -18.02 36.15 26.68
C ALA A 361 -18.53 37.57 26.97
N SER A 362 -19.56 38.00 26.26
CA SER A 362 -20.23 39.29 26.48
C SER A 362 -20.96 39.33 27.83
N HIS A 363 -21.56 38.23 28.27
CA HIS A 363 -22.20 38.12 29.57
C HIS A 363 -21.19 38.23 30.72
N ILE A 364 -20.10 37.45 30.67
CA ILE A 364 -19.02 37.48 31.66
C ILE A 364 -18.39 38.89 31.72
N ALA A 365 -18.16 39.52 30.57
CA ALA A 365 -17.66 40.89 30.52
C ALA A 365 -18.63 41.87 31.23
N ASN A 366 -19.94 41.73 31.03
CA ASN A 366 -20.94 42.57 31.70
C ASN A 366 -20.96 42.39 33.22
N GLU A 367 -20.79 41.17 33.73
CA GLU A 367 -20.66 40.90 35.16
C GLU A 367 -19.43 41.61 35.75
N LEU A 368 -18.27 41.46 35.08
CA LEU A 368 -17.03 42.14 35.46
C LEU A 368 -17.19 43.67 35.44
N LEU A 369 -17.88 44.23 34.45
CA LEU A 369 -18.16 45.67 34.38
C LEU A 369 -19.12 46.13 35.50
N GLY A 370 -20.08 45.28 35.87
CA GLY A 370 -20.97 45.52 37.01
C GLY A 370 -20.20 45.59 38.33
N GLU A 371 -19.28 44.64 38.56
CA GLU A 371 -18.35 44.67 39.69
C GLU A 371 -17.46 45.93 39.65
N LEU A 372 -16.95 46.30 38.47
CA LEU A 372 -16.10 47.48 38.32
C LEU A 372 -16.85 48.75 38.69
N ALA A 373 -18.13 48.87 38.31
CA ALA A 373 -18.96 50.03 38.59
C ALA A 373 -19.26 50.24 40.09
N GLN A 374 -19.21 49.17 40.90
CA GLN A 374 -19.43 49.25 42.35
C GLN A 374 -18.21 49.76 43.12
N LEU A 375 -17.01 49.77 42.50
CA LEU A 375 -15.80 50.26 43.14
C LEU A 375 -15.78 51.80 43.20
N PRO A 376 -15.16 52.40 44.25
CA PRO A 376 -14.92 53.84 44.29
C PRO A 376 -14.14 54.33 43.08
N ASP A 377 -14.30 55.61 42.73
CA ASP A 377 -13.59 56.17 41.58
C ASP A 377 -12.06 56.17 41.79
N GLY A 378 -11.32 55.77 40.76
CA GLY A 378 -9.87 55.55 40.83
C GLY A 378 -9.40 54.28 41.56
N ALA A 379 -10.29 53.46 42.14
CA ALA A 379 -9.90 52.20 42.76
C ALA A 379 -9.56 51.13 41.71
N LEU A 380 -8.39 50.48 41.85
CA LEU A 380 -7.91 49.44 40.95
C LEU A 380 -8.68 48.13 41.18
N MET A 381 -9.45 47.70 40.19
CA MET A 381 -10.02 46.35 40.18
C MET A 381 -8.92 45.31 39.93
N LYS A 382 -8.87 44.28 40.77
CA LYS A 382 -8.04 43.08 40.58
C LYS A 382 -8.95 41.85 40.60
N LYS A 383 -8.90 41.03 39.56
CA LYS A 383 -9.77 39.84 39.46
C LYS A 383 -9.07 38.68 38.78
N HIS A 384 -9.24 37.48 39.32
CA HIS A 384 -8.96 36.23 38.64
C HIS A 384 -10.26 35.49 38.35
N LEU A 385 -10.45 35.03 37.10
CA LEU A 385 -11.48 34.06 36.75
C LEU A 385 -10.83 32.82 36.13
N HIS A 386 -11.14 31.67 36.72
CA HIS A 386 -10.73 30.37 36.21
C HIS A 386 -11.93 29.65 35.59
N ARG A 387 -11.70 28.97 34.46
CA ARG A 387 -12.68 28.04 33.87
C ARG A 387 -12.04 26.69 33.53
N THR A 388 -12.89 25.69 33.44
CA THR A 388 -12.54 24.40 32.83
C THR A 388 -13.17 24.32 31.44
N ASP A 389 -12.35 23.99 30.44
CA ASP A 389 -12.74 23.92 29.04
C ASP A 389 -11.83 22.95 28.27
N ASP A 390 -12.43 21.95 27.64
CA ASP A 390 -11.74 20.97 26.80
C ASP A 390 -11.60 21.45 25.34
N THR A 391 -12.11 22.64 25.02
CA THR A 391 -12.00 23.18 23.67
C THR A 391 -10.53 23.50 23.32
N PRO A 392 -10.08 23.16 22.11
CA PRO A 392 -8.77 23.61 21.62
C PRO A 392 -8.69 25.14 21.43
N GLY A 393 -9.84 25.82 21.41
CA GLY A 393 -9.97 27.27 21.22
C GLY A 393 -9.97 28.12 22.50
N ALA A 394 -9.62 27.58 23.67
CA ALA A 394 -9.86 28.25 24.96
C ALA A 394 -9.28 29.68 25.04
N LEU A 395 -8.11 29.92 24.45
CA LEU A 395 -7.50 31.26 24.42
C LEU A 395 -8.34 32.27 23.60
N ALA A 396 -8.96 31.84 22.51
CA ALA A 396 -9.81 32.70 21.69
C ALA A 396 -11.01 33.19 22.51
N PHE A 397 -11.66 32.29 23.26
CA PHE A 397 -12.75 32.65 24.17
C PHE A 397 -12.30 33.65 25.26
N LEU A 398 -11.17 33.39 25.93
CA LEU A 398 -10.63 34.33 26.94
C LEU A 398 -10.35 35.71 26.33
N THR A 399 -9.87 35.75 25.08
CA THR A 399 -9.63 36.99 24.35
C THR A 399 -10.94 37.70 24.00
N SER A 400 -12.00 36.97 23.67
CA SER A 400 -13.34 37.52 23.44
C SER A 400 -13.92 38.18 24.68
N ILE A 401 -13.72 37.61 25.88
CA ILE A 401 -14.13 38.26 27.16
C ILE A 401 -13.40 39.60 27.31
N ALA A 402 -12.08 39.60 27.16
CA ALA A 402 -11.27 40.82 27.30
C ALA A 402 -11.70 41.89 26.27
N ALA A 403 -11.93 41.49 25.02
CA ALA A 403 -12.36 42.41 23.96
C ALA A 403 -13.76 42.97 24.21
N ALA A 404 -14.70 42.17 24.73
CA ALA A 404 -16.04 42.63 25.10
C ALA A 404 -15.99 43.62 26.27
N PHE A 405 -15.19 43.31 27.30
CA PHE A 405 -15.00 44.18 28.47
C PHE A 405 -14.39 45.54 28.07
N GLU A 406 -13.31 45.53 27.27
CA GLU A 406 -12.58 46.75 26.86
C GLU A 406 -13.36 47.65 25.90
N ARG A 407 -14.34 47.10 25.17
CA ARG A 407 -15.16 47.86 24.20
C ARG A 407 -16.22 48.70 24.90
N ASP A 408 -16.65 48.31 26.09
CA ASP A 408 -17.70 49.01 26.84
C ASP A 408 -17.19 50.33 27.44
N GLU A 409 -18.04 51.36 27.43
CA GLU A 409 -17.70 52.69 27.94
C GLU A 409 -17.45 52.68 29.46
N ARG A 410 -18.09 51.78 30.22
CA ARG A 410 -17.90 51.66 31.68
C ARG A 410 -16.46 51.28 32.05
N SER A 411 -15.71 50.68 31.13
CA SER A 411 -14.30 50.34 31.36
C SER A 411 -13.36 51.52 31.13
N LYS A 412 -13.80 52.58 30.45
CA LYS A 412 -12.92 53.69 30.02
C LYS A 412 -12.57 54.58 31.21
N GLY A 413 -11.30 54.93 31.34
CA GLY A 413 -10.79 55.77 32.43
C GLY A 413 -10.75 55.10 33.82
N ARG A 414 -11.24 53.86 33.95
CA ARG A 414 -11.25 53.10 35.21
C ARG A 414 -10.01 52.19 35.29
N PRO A 415 -9.32 52.13 36.43
CA PRO A 415 -8.20 51.21 36.60
C PRO A 415 -8.68 49.78 36.90
N TYR A 416 -8.22 48.83 36.08
CA TYR A 416 -8.47 47.39 36.25
C TYR A 416 -7.26 46.54 35.81
N LEU A 417 -7.16 45.34 36.37
CA LEU A 417 -6.19 44.29 36.06
C LEU A 417 -6.87 42.93 36.28
N ILE A 418 -7.05 42.17 35.19
CA ILE A 418 -7.83 40.94 35.18
C ILE A 418 -6.99 39.81 34.62
N VAL A 419 -6.98 38.67 35.32
CA VAL A 419 -6.41 37.41 34.87
C VAL A 419 -7.55 36.45 34.57
N LEU A 420 -7.56 35.88 33.37
CA LEU A 420 -8.44 34.79 32.97
C LEU A 420 -7.59 33.55 32.73
N SER A 421 -8.00 32.38 33.22
CA SER A 421 -7.34 31.12 32.90
C SER A 421 -8.31 30.01 32.56
N SER A 422 -7.86 29.07 31.72
CA SER A 422 -8.64 27.92 31.29
C SER A 422 -7.81 26.64 31.32
N THR A 423 -8.36 25.59 31.94
CA THR A 423 -7.74 24.24 32.01
C THR A 423 -8.63 23.20 31.34
N PRO A 424 -8.07 22.12 30.75
CA PRO A 424 -8.87 20.97 30.36
C PRO A 424 -9.40 20.22 31.59
N SER A 425 -10.51 19.52 31.45
CA SER A 425 -11.16 18.75 32.52
C SER A 425 -10.30 17.58 32.98
N ALA A 426 -9.63 16.90 32.04
CA ALA A 426 -8.68 15.83 32.30
C ALA A 426 -7.24 16.34 32.16
N GLN A 427 -6.52 16.42 33.29
CA GLN A 427 -5.17 16.97 33.34
C GLN A 427 -4.10 15.91 33.61
N THR A 428 -3.01 15.98 32.86
CA THR A 428 -1.78 15.21 33.07
C THR A 428 -0.59 16.18 33.21
N SER A 429 0.61 15.65 33.47
CA SER A 429 1.84 16.45 33.50
C SER A 429 2.16 17.14 32.17
N SER A 430 1.55 16.71 31.06
CA SER A 430 1.70 17.31 29.73
C SER A 430 0.50 18.17 29.31
N SER A 431 -0.54 18.29 30.15
CA SER A 431 -1.70 19.12 29.82
C SER A 431 -1.31 20.58 29.75
N VAL A 432 -1.91 21.28 28.78
CA VAL A 432 -1.64 22.70 28.54
C VAL A 432 -2.86 23.51 28.96
N SER A 433 -2.66 24.42 29.90
CA SER A 433 -3.64 25.41 30.32
C SER A 433 -3.28 26.78 29.75
N VAL A 434 -4.27 27.60 29.43
CA VAL A 434 -4.05 28.94 28.89
C VAL A 434 -4.34 30.00 29.95
N VAL A 435 -3.57 31.07 29.92
CA VAL A 435 -3.74 32.24 30.80
C VAL A 435 -3.73 33.49 29.93
N SER A 436 -4.67 34.39 30.16
CA SER A 436 -4.79 35.69 29.51
C SER A 436 -4.87 36.76 30.60
N VAL A 437 -3.97 37.73 30.55
CA VAL A 437 -3.93 38.88 31.46
C VAL A 437 -4.19 40.14 30.64
N PHE A 438 -5.13 40.96 31.08
CA PHE A 438 -5.41 42.25 30.46
C PHE A 438 -5.74 43.28 31.52
N GLY A 439 -5.47 44.55 31.23
CA GLY A 439 -5.61 45.60 32.23
C GLY A 439 -5.41 46.98 31.66
N SER A 440 -5.88 47.99 32.38
CA SER A 440 -5.75 49.41 32.03
C SER A 440 -4.32 49.93 31.92
N HIS A 441 -3.34 49.30 32.58
CA HIS A 441 -1.95 49.76 32.66
C HIS A 441 -0.95 48.67 32.23
N GLU A 442 -0.15 48.94 31.20
CA GLU A 442 0.82 47.99 30.63
C GLU A 442 1.81 47.45 31.67
N LYS A 443 2.43 48.32 32.47
CA LYS A 443 3.43 47.90 33.48
C LYS A 443 2.85 46.87 34.45
N GLN A 444 1.57 47.01 34.82
CA GLN A 444 0.93 46.10 35.74
C GLN A 444 0.67 44.74 35.10
N VAL A 445 0.15 44.74 33.87
CA VAL A 445 -0.10 43.52 33.09
C VAL A 445 1.20 42.74 32.85
N GLN A 446 2.27 43.42 32.44
CA GLN A 446 3.57 42.78 32.23
C GLN A 446 4.20 42.30 33.55
N GLY A 447 3.98 43.01 34.65
CA GLY A 447 4.39 42.61 36.00
C GLY A 447 3.77 41.28 36.42
N VAL A 448 2.44 41.15 36.29
CA VAL A 448 1.74 39.87 36.54
C VAL A 448 2.29 38.77 35.65
N GLY A 449 2.43 39.02 34.35
CA GLY A 449 3.00 38.05 33.41
C GLY A 449 4.42 37.59 33.79
N ALA A 450 5.25 38.46 34.35
CA ALA A 450 6.58 38.12 34.85
C ALA A 450 6.53 37.23 36.10
N VAL A 451 5.62 37.51 37.04
CA VAL A 451 5.41 36.65 38.22
C VAL A 451 4.94 35.26 37.81
N LEU A 452 3.96 35.17 36.90
CA LEU A 452 3.46 33.89 36.38
C LEU A 452 4.57 33.09 35.68
N LYS A 453 5.44 33.75 34.91
CA LYS A 453 6.64 33.11 34.33
C LYS A 453 7.57 32.55 35.41
N ALA A 454 7.90 33.37 36.41
CA ALA A 454 8.89 33.03 37.41
C ALA A 454 8.42 31.95 38.38
N LYS A 455 7.16 32.01 38.84
CA LYS A 455 6.63 31.15 39.90
C LYS A 455 5.87 29.92 39.40
N MET A 456 5.23 30.02 38.25
CA MET A 456 4.45 28.91 37.66
C MET A 456 5.08 28.33 36.38
N GLY A 457 6.18 28.90 35.90
CA GLY A 457 6.80 28.44 34.65
C GLY A 457 5.93 28.67 33.41
N VAL A 458 4.97 29.60 33.46
CA VAL A 458 4.08 29.89 32.33
C VAL A 458 4.91 30.43 31.17
N LYS A 459 4.80 29.82 29.99
CA LYS A 459 5.49 30.28 28.79
C LYS A 459 4.57 31.19 27.99
N GLY A 460 4.93 32.45 27.85
CA GLY A 460 4.04 33.46 27.28
C GLY A 460 4.68 34.81 27.03
N GLY A 461 3.90 35.74 26.51
CA GLY A 461 4.32 37.09 26.17
C GLY A 461 3.12 38.00 25.93
N GLY A 462 3.39 39.30 25.89
CA GLY A 462 2.38 40.33 25.75
C GLY A 462 2.95 41.59 25.11
N ARG A 463 2.05 42.46 24.66
CA ARG A 463 2.39 43.81 24.19
C ARG A 463 1.34 44.76 24.73
N GLY A 464 1.76 45.90 25.28
CA GLY A 464 0.82 46.88 25.80
C GLY A 464 0.00 46.31 26.97
N PRO A 465 -1.30 46.66 27.06
CA PRO A 465 -2.18 46.24 28.16
C PRO A 465 -2.62 44.77 28.11
N LYS A 466 -1.94 43.90 27.34
CA LYS A 466 -2.32 42.49 27.18
C LYS A 466 -1.12 41.56 27.28
N TRP A 467 -1.33 40.40 27.88
CA TRP A 467 -0.35 39.32 27.99
C TRP A 467 -1.05 37.96 27.95
N THR A 468 -0.46 36.98 27.27
CA THR A 468 -1.01 35.62 27.21
C THR A 468 0.09 34.60 27.42
N GLY A 469 -0.26 33.45 27.98
CA GLY A 469 0.70 32.39 28.26
C GLY A 469 0.08 31.01 28.38
N LYS A 470 0.95 30.00 28.33
CA LYS A 470 0.61 28.60 28.46
C LYS A 470 1.33 27.99 29.66
N PHE A 471 0.55 27.42 30.57
CA PHE A 471 1.04 26.61 31.66
C PHE A 471 1.03 25.14 31.24
N THR A 472 2.06 24.39 31.58
CA THR A 472 2.13 22.95 31.30
C THR A 472 2.20 22.18 32.61
N GLY A 473 1.24 21.29 32.83
CA GLY A 473 1.09 20.51 34.05
C GLY A 473 -0.35 20.45 34.53
N VAL A 474 -0.51 19.95 35.76
CA VAL A 474 -1.80 19.87 36.44
C VAL A 474 -2.02 21.15 37.24
N TRP A 475 -3.03 21.93 36.88
CA TRP A 475 -3.50 23.09 37.61
C TRP A 475 -4.29 22.65 38.84
N LYS A 476 -3.74 22.92 40.02
CA LYS A 476 -4.36 22.67 41.31
C LYS A 476 -4.84 24.01 41.86
N ALA A 477 -6.14 24.18 41.99
CA ALA A 477 -6.75 25.42 42.47
C ALA A 477 -6.04 25.99 43.72
N GLY A 478 -5.77 25.16 44.73
CA GLY A 478 -5.10 25.59 45.96
C GLY A 478 -3.63 26.04 45.83
N ARG A 479 -2.98 25.86 44.66
CA ARG A 479 -1.59 26.30 44.43
C ARG A 479 -1.50 27.30 43.29
N GLU A 480 -1.97 26.94 42.10
CA GLU A 480 -1.83 27.79 40.92
C GLU A 480 -2.74 29.03 41.00
N ASP A 481 -3.95 28.94 41.57
CA ASP A 481 -4.78 30.14 41.81
C ASP A 481 -4.13 31.05 42.87
N ALA A 482 -3.52 30.47 43.91
CA ALA A 482 -2.81 31.24 44.93
C ALA A 482 -1.64 32.05 44.36
N VAL A 483 -0.92 31.52 43.37
CA VAL A 483 0.14 32.27 42.68
C VAL A 483 -0.43 33.38 41.80
N VAL A 484 -1.59 33.16 41.15
CA VAL A 484 -2.27 34.20 40.38
C VAL A 484 -2.72 35.34 41.29
N GLU A 485 -3.33 35.03 42.43
CA GLU A 485 -3.74 36.02 43.44
C GLU A 485 -2.55 36.78 44.02
N GLU A 486 -1.43 36.09 44.30
CA GLU A 486 -0.18 36.73 44.71
C GLU A 486 0.34 37.70 43.63
N ALA A 487 0.30 37.27 42.36
CA ALA A 487 0.72 38.10 41.23
C ALA A 487 -0.16 39.35 41.09
N LEU A 488 -1.48 39.22 41.30
CA LEU A 488 -2.40 40.36 41.32
C LEU A 488 -2.12 41.28 42.50
N ALA A 489 -1.86 40.76 43.70
CA ALA A 489 -1.61 41.55 44.90
C ALA A 489 -0.32 42.39 44.82
N GLY A 490 0.74 41.85 44.21
CA GLY A 490 2.08 42.46 44.18
C GLY A 490 2.29 43.63 43.22
N VAL A 491 1.24 44.11 42.54
CA VAL A 491 1.34 45.05 41.40
C VAL A 491 0.39 46.24 41.52
#